data_AF-A0A3N7DGW4-F1
#
_entry.id   AF-A0A3N7DGW4-F1
#
_cell.length_a   1.000
_cell.length_b   1.000
_cell.length_c   1.000
_cell.angle_alpha   90.00
_cell.angle_beta   90.00
_cell.angle_gamma   90.00
#
_symmetry.space_group_name_H-M   'P 1'
#
loop_
_entity.id
_entity.type
_entity.pdbx_description
1 polymer ?
#
loop_
_entity_poly.entity_id
_entity_poly.type
_entity_poly.pdbx_seq_one_letter_code
_entity_poly.pdbx_strand_id
1 'polypeptide(L)'
;MNKPLNTNLALRRTVDHYALRAHLVLDTARHQAMTINQAGELDCYLETAWQGACRAFKSPPVKLGQAKATMITLLGQCYTESDTMIVTEDQWHALREGVNCADGVWLRLPAGMLLATM
;
A
#
# COMPACT_ATOMS: atom_id res chain seq x y z
N MET A 1 31.96 13.86 12.53
CA MET A 1 31.07 13.21 11.55
C MET A 1 29.64 13.34 12.06
N ASN A 2 28.82 14.20 11.43
CA ASN A 2 27.47 14.52 11.89
C ASN A 2 26.45 14.12 10.82
N LYS A 3 25.40 13.41 11.27
CA LYS A 3 24.08 13.14 10.64
C LYS A 3 23.87 11.87 9.77
N PRO A 4 23.65 10.71 10.42
CA PRO A 4 22.76 9.66 9.91
C PRO A 4 21.32 9.73 10.50
N LEU A 5 21.09 10.45 11.60
CA LEU A 5 19.78 10.51 12.28
C LEU A 5 18.66 11.21 11.48
N ASN A 6 19.01 12.18 10.62
CA ASN A 6 18.00 12.99 9.92
C ASN A 6 17.33 12.22 8.76
N THR A 7 18.07 11.36 8.08
CA THR A 7 17.59 10.61 6.91
C THR A 7 16.62 9.51 7.31
N ASN A 8 16.91 8.76 8.37
CA ASN A 8 16.01 7.70 8.85
C ASN A 8 14.67 8.25 9.34
N LEU A 9 14.68 9.41 10.01
CA LEU A 9 13.47 10.07 10.45
C LEU A 9 12.65 10.62 9.27
N ALA A 10 13.30 11.21 8.27
CA ALA A 10 12.63 11.67 7.06
C ALA A 10 11.95 10.52 6.30
N LEU A 11 12.66 9.41 6.09
CA LEU A 11 12.11 8.20 5.46
C LEU A 11 10.90 7.66 6.23
N ARG A 12 10.99 7.62 7.56
CA ARG A 12 9.89 7.16 8.39
C ARG A 12 8.65 8.04 8.24
N ARG A 13 8.82 9.36 8.27
CA ARG A 13 7.71 10.31 8.04
C ARG A 13 7.07 10.14 6.67
N THR A 14 7.87 9.87 5.64
CA THR A 14 7.36 9.63 4.30
C THR A 14 6.52 8.36 4.25
N VAL A 15 6.99 7.26 4.87
CA VAL A 15 6.21 6.02 4.98
C VAL A 15 4.91 6.25 5.75
N ASP A 16 4.96 6.96 6.89
CA ASP A 16 3.76 7.25 7.69
C ASP A 16 2.75 8.12 6.90
N HIS A 17 3.22 9.02 6.03
CA HIS A 17 2.37 9.80 5.13
C HIS A 17 1.69 8.93 4.06
N TYR A 18 2.42 7.99 3.45
CA TYR A 18 1.81 7.04 2.50
C TYR A 18 0.81 6.10 3.19
N ALA A 19 1.13 5.61 4.39
CA ALA A 19 0.22 4.80 5.19
C ALA A 19 -1.08 5.56 5.47
N LEU A 20 -0.98 6.82 5.93
CA LEU A 20 -2.16 7.64 6.19
C LEU A 20 -3.05 7.78 4.94
N ARG A 21 -2.47 8.05 3.77
CA ARG A 21 -3.23 8.16 2.51
C ARG A 21 -3.93 6.84 2.15
N ALA A 22 -3.21 5.72 2.23
CA ALA A 22 -3.79 4.41 1.92
C ALA A 22 -4.97 4.07 2.85
N HIS A 23 -4.85 4.36 4.15
CA HIS A 23 -5.94 4.16 5.11
C HIS A 23 -7.15 5.07 4.83
N LEU A 24 -6.92 6.34 4.49
CA LEU A 24 -8.00 7.27 4.12
C LEU A 24 -8.72 6.86 2.84
N VAL A 25 -7.97 6.39 1.84
CA VAL A 25 -8.53 5.85 0.60
C VAL A 25 -9.41 4.64 0.90
N LEU A 26 -8.92 3.70 1.71
CA LEU A 26 -9.67 2.49 2.07
C LEU A 26 -10.95 2.80 2.85
N ASP A 27 -10.91 3.77 3.77
CA ASP A 27 -12.08 4.24 4.49
C ASP A 27 -13.10 4.88 3.53
N THR A 28 -12.62 5.72 2.61
CA THR A 28 -13.45 6.33 1.57
C THR A 28 -14.13 5.28 0.68
N ALA A 29 -13.38 4.27 0.25
CA ALA A 29 -13.85 3.19 -0.62
C ALA A 29 -14.98 2.35 0.02
N ARG A 30 -15.13 2.41 1.36
CA ARG A 30 -16.23 1.76 2.07
C ARG A 30 -17.57 2.48 1.88
N HIS A 31 -17.52 3.80 1.70
CA HIS A 31 -18.70 4.66 1.74
C HIS A 31 -19.08 5.19 0.36
N GLN A 32 -18.13 5.24 -0.58
CA GLN A 32 -18.34 5.80 -1.91
C GLN A 32 -17.36 5.20 -2.93
N ALA A 33 -17.61 5.47 -4.21
CA ALA A 33 -16.70 5.09 -5.26
C ALA A 33 -15.33 5.76 -5.10
N MET A 34 -14.28 4.99 -5.33
CA MET A 34 -12.89 5.42 -5.31
C MET A 34 -12.49 5.91 -6.70
N THR A 35 -11.82 7.06 -6.78
CA THR A 35 -11.25 7.57 -8.06
C THR A 35 -10.00 6.78 -8.46
N ILE A 36 -9.63 6.84 -9.74
CA ILE A 36 -8.38 6.22 -10.23
C ILE A 36 -7.13 6.73 -9.50
N ASN A 37 -7.09 8.02 -9.12
CA ASN A 37 -5.98 8.58 -8.36
C ASN A 37 -5.88 7.97 -6.97
N GLN A 38 -7.01 7.84 -6.27
CA GLN A 38 -7.05 7.21 -4.96
C GLN A 38 -6.65 5.73 -5.04
N ALA A 39 -7.11 5.01 -6.06
CA ALA A 39 -6.67 3.64 -6.29
C ALA A 39 -5.17 3.54 -6.57
N GLY A 40 -4.60 4.48 -7.33
CA GLY A 40 -3.16 4.55 -7.58
C GLY A 40 -2.37 4.79 -6.28
N GLU A 41 -2.87 5.60 -5.35
CA GLU A 41 -2.25 5.79 -4.04
C GLU A 41 -2.24 4.50 -3.21
N LEU A 42 -3.37 3.80 -3.18
CA LEU A 42 -3.52 2.54 -2.46
C LEU A 42 -2.67 1.42 -3.08
N ASP A 43 -2.69 1.28 -4.41
CA ASP A 43 -1.90 0.31 -5.17
C ASP A 43 -0.40 0.55 -4.96
N CYS A 44 0.05 1.81 -5.07
CA CYS A 44 1.44 2.17 -4.82
C CYS A 44 1.89 1.76 -3.41
N TYR A 45 1.07 2.05 -2.39
CA TYR A 45 1.41 1.65 -1.01
C TYR A 45 1.56 0.13 -0.85
N LEU A 46 0.63 -0.64 -1.42
CA LEU A 46 0.63 -2.11 -1.36
C LEU A 46 1.78 -2.71 -2.18
N GLU A 47 2.02 -2.20 -3.38
CA GLU A 47 3.08 -2.66 -4.28
C GLU A 47 4.46 -2.43 -3.68
N THR A 48 4.68 -1.23 -3.14
CA THR A 48 5.95 -0.91 -2.51
C THR A 48 6.17 -1.79 -1.27
N ALA A 49 5.14 -1.99 -0.42
CA ALA A 49 5.24 -2.94 0.68
C ALA A 49 5.53 -4.37 0.19
N TRP A 50 4.92 -4.80 -0.91
CA TRP A 50 5.14 -6.13 -1.50
C TRP A 50 6.58 -6.31 -1.99
N GLN A 51 7.13 -5.33 -2.69
CA GLN A 51 8.52 -5.36 -3.15
C GLN A 51 9.51 -5.38 -1.97
N GLY A 52 9.24 -4.61 -0.93
CA GLY A 52 10.02 -4.63 0.30
C GLY A 52 9.96 -6.00 0.99
N ALA A 53 8.76 -6.58 1.08
CA ALA A 53 8.54 -7.90 1.65
C ALA A 53 9.28 -9.01 0.88
N CYS A 54 9.25 -8.97 -0.45
CA CYS A 54 9.98 -9.91 -1.32
C CYS A 54 11.48 -9.89 -1.07
N ARG A 55 12.05 -8.73 -0.72
CA ARG A 55 13.48 -8.56 -0.48
C ARG A 55 13.89 -8.90 0.96
N ALA A 56 13.02 -8.64 1.93
CA ALA A 56 13.36 -8.71 3.35
C ALA A 56 12.94 -10.01 4.03
N PHE A 57 11.93 -10.72 3.51
CA PHE A 57 11.38 -11.92 4.14
C PHE A 57 11.60 -13.17 3.29
N LYS A 58 11.69 -14.33 3.97
CA LYS A 58 11.77 -15.64 3.30
C LYS A 58 10.55 -15.90 2.40
N SER A 59 9.38 -15.41 2.82
CA SER A 59 8.13 -15.46 2.05
C SER A 59 7.32 -14.20 2.33
N PRO A 60 6.83 -13.49 1.29
CA PRO A 60 5.93 -12.35 1.48
C PRO A 60 4.62 -12.75 2.18
N PRO A 61 3.97 -11.83 2.93
CA PRO A 61 2.68 -12.10 3.57
C PRO A 61 1.58 -12.41 2.53
N VAL A 62 0.84 -13.51 2.73
CA VAL A 62 -0.22 -13.95 1.82
C VAL A 62 -1.31 -12.88 1.63
N LYS A 63 -1.75 -12.25 2.72
CA LYS A 63 -2.77 -11.20 2.71
C LYS A 63 -2.36 -9.98 1.89
N LEU A 64 -1.07 -9.64 1.87
CA LEU A 64 -0.54 -8.57 1.03
C LEU A 64 -0.61 -8.94 -0.46
N GLY A 65 -0.29 -10.19 -0.80
CA GLY A 65 -0.43 -10.70 -2.16
C GLY A 65 -1.89 -10.75 -2.63
N GLN A 66 -2.82 -11.11 -1.74
CA GLN A 66 -4.27 -11.10 -2.03
C GLN A 66 -4.77 -9.68 -2.33
N ALA A 67 -4.42 -8.70 -1.49
CA ALA A 67 -4.80 -7.30 -1.71
C ALA A 67 -4.25 -6.74 -3.02
N LYS A 68 -3.01 -7.09 -3.39
CA LYS A 68 -2.42 -6.73 -4.67
C LYS A 68 -3.20 -7.33 -5.85
N ALA A 69 -3.58 -8.60 -5.78
CA ALA A 69 -4.41 -9.22 -6.81
C ALA A 69 -5.79 -8.53 -6.93
N THR A 70 -6.38 -8.12 -5.79
CA THR A 70 -7.61 -7.31 -5.77
C THR A 70 -7.41 -5.95 -6.45
N MET A 71 -6.32 -5.22 -6.16
CA MET A 71 -6.03 -3.93 -6.81
C MET A 71 -5.81 -4.07 -8.32
N ILE A 72 -5.08 -5.09 -8.78
CA ILE A 72 -4.90 -5.38 -10.20
C ILE A 72 -6.25 -5.57 -10.89
N THR A 73 -7.17 -6.30 -10.25
CA THR A 73 -8.52 -6.53 -10.77
C THR A 73 -9.32 -5.22 -10.88
N LEU A 74 -9.30 -4.40 -9.81
CA LEU A 74 -10.01 -3.12 -9.75
C LEU A 74 -9.47 -2.10 -10.77
N LEU A 75 -8.15 -1.97 -10.88
CA LEU A 75 -7.51 -1.09 -11.85
C LEU A 75 -7.76 -1.56 -13.29
N GLY A 76 -7.78 -2.87 -13.53
CA GLY A 76 -8.15 -3.45 -14.82
C GLY A 76 -9.56 -3.05 -15.27
N GLN A 77 -10.51 -2.98 -14.34
CA GLN A 77 -11.89 -2.55 -14.61
C GLN A 77 -12.00 -1.04 -14.94
N CYS A 78 -11.12 -0.20 -14.37
CA CYS A 78 -11.10 1.24 -14.69
C CYS A 78 -10.74 1.53 -16.14
N TYR A 79 -9.75 0.80 -16.67
CA TYR A 79 -9.26 1.01 -18.04
C TYR A 79 -10.34 0.77 -19.11
N THR A 80 -11.43 0.08 -18.76
CA THR A 80 -12.49 -0.30 -19.69
C THR A 80 -13.79 0.49 -19.55
N GLU A 81 -14.11 1.04 -18.37
CA GLU A 81 -15.51 1.42 -18.07
C GLU A 81 -15.73 2.77 -17.35
N SER A 82 -14.83 3.23 -16.47
CA SER A 82 -15.06 4.44 -15.66
C SER A 82 -13.79 4.94 -14.96
N ASP A 83 -13.70 6.26 -14.70
CA ASP A 83 -12.67 6.88 -13.85
C ASP A 83 -12.87 6.61 -12.33
N THR A 84 -13.92 5.86 -11.98
CA THR A 84 -14.28 5.52 -10.60
C THR A 84 -14.56 4.03 -10.42
N MET A 85 -14.22 3.49 -9.25
CA MET A 85 -14.41 2.09 -8.84
C MET A 85 -15.35 2.00 -7.64
N ILE A 86 -16.34 1.14 -7.73
CA ILE A 86 -17.10 0.70 -6.55
C ILE A 86 -16.45 -0.58 -6.04
N VAL A 87 -15.98 -0.54 -4.80
CA VAL A 87 -15.35 -1.68 -4.14
C VAL A 87 -16.43 -2.51 -3.46
N THR A 88 -16.48 -3.81 -3.72
CA THR A 88 -17.39 -4.73 -3.02
C THR A 88 -16.91 -4.98 -1.59
N GLU A 89 -17.80 -5.46 -0.70
CA GLU A 89 -17.42 -5.74 0.70
C GLU A 89 -16.25 -6.74 0.79
N ASP A 90 -16.26 -7.79 -0.03
CA ASP A 90 -15.18 -8.79 -0.07
C ASP A 90 -13.85 -8.19 -0.54
N GLN A 91 -13.89 -7.35 -1.57
CA GLN A 91 -12.70 -6.63 -2.05
C GLN A 91 -12.19 -5.67 -0.97
N TRP A 92 -13.09 -4.95 -0.29
CA TRP A 92 -12.74 -4.05 0.78
C TRP A 92 -12.08 -4.78 1.95
N HIS A 93 -12.60 -5.95 2.35
CA HIS A 93 -11.98 -6.79 3.38
C HIS A 93 -10.58 -7.26 2.98
N ALA A 94 -10.39 -7.73 1.75
CA ALA A 94 -9.09 -8.13 1.24
C ALA A 94 -8.08 -6.97 1.26
N LEU A 95 -8.50 -5.79 0.80
CA LEU A 95 -7.68 -4.57 0.82
C LEU A 95 -7.34 -4.15 2.25
N ARG A 96 -8.29 -4.19 3.18
CA ARG A 96 -8.06 -3.86 4.60
C ARG A 96 -7.03 -4.77 5.25
N GLU A 97 -7.14 -6.08 5.05
CA GLU A 97 -6.14 -7.02 5.56
C GLU A 97 -4.77 -6.80 4.92
N GLY A 98 -4.74 -6.47 3.63
CA GLY A 98 -3.52 -6.09 2.91
C GLY A 98 -2.84 -4.85 3.46
N VAL A 99 -3.59 -3.77 3.67
CA VAL A 99 -3.07 -2.50 4.23
C VAL A 99 -2.50 -2.74 5.63
N ASN A 100 -3.22 -3.47 6.50
CA ASN A 100 -2.70 -3.82 7.82
C ASN A 100 -1.40 -4.66 7.74
N CYS A 101 -1.30 -5.55 6.74
CA CYS A 101 -0.06 -6.29 6.51
C CYS A 101 1.06 -5.39 6.00
N ALA A 102 0.77 -4.46 5.09
CA ALA A 102 1.72 -3.49 4.59
C ALA A 102 2.31 -2.65 5.74
N ASP A 103 1.48 -2.17 6.66
CA ASP A 103 1.95 -1.46 7.87
C ASP A 103 2.98 -2.30 8.65
N GLY A 104 2.67 -3.58 8.85
CA GLY A 104 3.56 -4.53 9.50
C GLY A 104 4.87 -4.76 8.75
N VAL A 105 4.84 -4.77 7.41
CA VAL A 105 6.05 -4.83 6.57
C VAL A 105 6.89 -3.58 6.78
N TRP A 106 6.29 -2.41 6.62
CA TRP A 106 6.95 -1.11 6.75
C TRP A 106 7.58 -0.87 8.12
N LEU A 107 7.00 -1.41 9.19
CA LEU A 107 7.57 -1.38 10.54
C LEU A 107 8.81 -2.25 10.70
N ARG A 108 8.96 -3.30 9.89
CA ARG A 108 10.04 -4.29 10.00
C ARG A 108 11.15 -4.12 8.97
N LEU A 109 10.92 -3.34 7.91
CA LEU A 109 11.96 -3.05 6.92
C LEU A 109 13.07 -2.18 7.52
N PRO A 110 14.34 -2.57 7.37
CA PRO A 110 15.45 -1.72 7.79
C PRO A 110 15.55 -0.48 6.89
N ALA A 111 16.06 0.64 7.44
CA ALA A 111 16.07 1.94 6.74
C ALA A 111 16.78 1.92 5.38
N GLY A 112 17.85 1.10 5.23
CA GLY A 112 18.53 0.92 3.95
C GLY A 112 17.67 0.23 2.88
N MET A 113 16.70 -0.60 3.28
CA MET A 113 15.73 -1.18 2.35
C MET A 113 14.58 -0.22 2.07
N LEU A 114 14.14 0.62 3.01
CA LEU A 114 13.12 1.64 2.75
C LEU A 114 13.50 2.52 1.54
N LEU A 115 14.75 2.97 1.49
CA LEU A 115 15.31 3.73 0.35
C LEU A 115 15.33 2.97 -0.97
N ALA A 116 15.53 1.65 -0.94
CA ALA A 116 15.59 0.82 -2.15
C ALA A 116 14.21 0.39 -2.66
N THR A 117 13.18 0.62 -1.85
CA THR A 117 11.81 0.23 -2.16
C THR A 117 11.00 1.43 -2.66
N MET A 118 11.29 2.63 -2.14
CA MET A 118 10.78 3.92 -2.64
C MET A 118 11.48 4.36 -3.94
#